data_AF-A0A246F4Y4-F1
#
_entry.id   AF-A0A246F4Y4-F1
#
_cell.length_a   1.000
_cell.length_b   1.000
_cell.length_c   1.000
_cell.angle_alpha   90.00
_cell.angle_beta   90.00
_cell.angle_gamma   90.00
#
_symmetry.space_group_name_H-M   'P 1'
#
loop_
_entity.id
_entity.type
_entity.pdbx_description
1 polymer ?
#
loop_
_entity_poly.entity_id
_entity_poly.type
_entity_poly.pdbx_seq_one_letter_code
_entity_poly.pdbx_strand_id
1 'polypeptide(L)'
;MQLTRRMVRAVFFLSASLLAATAAAEPGADISSPTAGWRYSGLTDDPSVPRVAYPTPPIDRGGSRGRSLIEGHLREVSAVDRAQRLVVNGNPLPLYTDAEGRFVRPYNFGAGSNSVAVSSDQGRSLKRIQFYEANTGRIPPRIRLALGWNDPKAELDLHIVTPDGQHAFWARPRLSNGGGLDPDGVDGPGPEMFTMAAPLHGTYLVYVNYWGNYNASQGYNFQEGNHEQDVITAEINLVFNENTVNEKRETFVVPMRTIGDLVLVKTFNY
;
A
#
# COMPACT_ATOMS: atom_id res chain seq x y z
N MET A 1 -49.17 -10.51 76.08
CA MET A 1 -49.96 -9.59 75.23
C MET A 1 -48.97 -8.74 74.43
N GLN A 2 -49.01 -8.89 73.10
CA GLN A 2 -48.36 -8.09 72.04
C GLN A 2 -46.81 -7.95 72.02
N LEU A 3 -46.16 -8.85 71.26
CA LEU A 3 -44.88 -8.57 70.59
C LEU A 3 -45.14 -7.71 69.34
N THR A 4 -44.63 -6.49 69.32
CA THR A 4 -44.65 -5.60 68.15
C THR A 4 -43.47 -5.89 67.23
N ARG A 5 -43.73 -6.53 66.09
CA ARG A 5 -42.77 -6.71 64.98
C ARG A 5 -42.52 -5.34 64.31
N ARG A 6 -41.28 -4.84 64.38
CA ARG A 6 -40.83 -3.73 63.52
C ARG A 6 -40.58 -4.27 62.11
N MET A 7 -41.45 -3.94 61.16
CA MET A 7 -41.22 -4.10 59.73
C MET A 7 -40.15 -3.10 59.29
N VAL A 8 -38.97 -3.57 58.91
CA VAL A 8 -37.99 -2.78 58.17
C VAL A 8 -38.42 -2.81 56.69
N ARG A 9 -38.93 -1.69 56.18
CA ARG A 9 -39.15 -1.49 54.74
C ARG A 9 -37.80 -1.21 54.10
N ALA A 10 -37.23 -2.19 53.41
CA ALA A 10 -36.11 -1.98 52.51
C ALA A 10 -36.64 -1.26 51.26
N VAL A 11 -36.29 0.02 51.12
CA VAL A 11 -36.50 0.78 49.89
C VAL A 11 -35.35 0.42 48.95
N PHE A 12 -35.61 -0.43 47.97
CA PHE A 12 -34.70 -0.67 46.85
C PHE A 12 -34.77 0.54 45.92
N PHE A 13 -33.79 1.44 46.00
CA PHE A 13 -33.50 2.39 44.92
C PHE A 13 -32.86 1.60 43.78
N LEU A 14 -33.63 1.30 42.74
CA LEU A 14 -33.11 0.75 41.50
C LEU A 14 -32.47 1.91 40.71
N SER A 15 -31.17 2.12 40.91
CA SER A 15 -30.38 3.06 40.12
C SER A 15 -30.29 2.53 38.69
N ALA A 16 -31.12 3.06 37.78
CA ALA A 16 -31.00 2.83 36.35
C ALA A 16 -29.76 3.57 35.83
N SER A 17 -28.60 2.94 35.92
CA SER A 17 -27.40 3.36 35.21
C SER A 17 -27.63 3.14 33.71
N LEU A 18 -28.07 4.19 33.00
CA LEU A 18 -27.94 4.27 31.55
C LEU A 18 -26.44 4.24 31.23
N LEU A 19 -25.95 3.06 30.81
CA LEU A 19 -24.73 2.97 30.01
C LEU A 19 -25.03 3.67 28.69
N ALA A 20 -24.71 4.95 28.59
CA ALA A 20 -24.56 5.61 27.31
C ALA A 20 -23.40 4.92 26.60
N ALA A 21 -23.71 3.94 25.75
CA ALA A 21 -22.75 3.44 24.79
C ALA A 21 -22.40 4.62 23.88
N THR A 22 -21.22 5.21 24.10
CA THR A 22 -20.60 6.07 23.11
C THR A 22 -20.36 5.19 21.90
N ALA A 23 -21.27 5.24 20.92
CA ALA A 23 -21.04 4.65 19.62
C ALA A 23 -19.86 5.42 19.01
N ALA A 24 -18.66 4.85 19.11
CA ALA A 24 -17.54 5.28 18.29
C ALA A 24 -17.97 5.14 16.83
N ALA A 25 -17.84 6.21 16.06
CA ALA A 25 -18.18 6.17 14.64
C ALA A 25 -17.33 5.08 13.97
N GLU A 26 -17.96 4.27 13.10
CA GLU A 26 -17.23 3.21 12.42
C GLU A 26 -16.17 3.80 11.47
N PRO A 27 -14.97 3.22 11.40
CA PRO A 27 -13.95 3.62 10.44
C PRO A 27 -14.51 3.63 9.01
N GLY A 28 -14.29 4.72 8.30
CA GLY A 28 -14.80 4.91 6.95
C GLY A 28 -13.70 5.33 5.99
N ALA A 29 -13.91 5.09 4.69
CA ALA A 29 -13.03 5.58 3.65
C ALA A 29 -13.83 6.18 2.49
N ASP A 30 -13.35 7.30 1.97
CA ASP A 30 -13.77 7.84 0.68
C ASP A 30 -12.66 7.70 -0.34
N ILE A 31 -13.04 7.49 -1.60
CA ILE A 31 -12.15 7.52 -2.75
C ILE A 31 -12.75 8.51 -3.74
N SER A 32 -12.07 9.64 -3.95
CA SER A 32 -12.47 10.70 -4.88
C SER A 32 -11.97 10.45 -6.30
N SER A 33 -10.81 9.78 -6.44
CA SER A 33 -10.26 9.33 -7.71
C SER A 33 -9.62 7.95 -7.57
N PRO A 34 -9.74 7.05 -8.57
CA PRO A 34 -10.57 7.18 -9.76
C PRO A 34 -12.07 7.12 -9.44
N THR A 35 -12.94 7.57 -10.34
CA THR A 35 -14.39 7.37 -10.22
C THR A 35 -14.81 6.00 -10.77
N ALA A 36 -15.89 5.45 -10.25
CA ALA A 36 -16.44 4.19 -10.78
C ALA A 36 -17.01 4.36 -12.21
N GLY A 37 -17.09 3.25 -12.95
CA GLY A 37 -17.69 3.23 -14.29
C GLY A 37 -16.68 3.32 -15.43
N TRP A 38 -17.05 3.95 -16.54
CA TRP A 38 -16.18 4.06 -17.72
C TRP A 38 -15.24 5.25 -17.61
N ARG A 39 -13.96 4.99 -17.86
CA ARG A 39 -12.88 5.98 -17.83
C ARG A 39 -12.11 5.92 -19.13
N TYR A 40 -11.60 7.07 -19.57
CA TYR A 40 -10.65 7.15 -20.67
C TYR A 40 -9.51 8.08 -20.24
N SER A 41 -8.32 7.53 -20.01
CA SER A 41 -7.18 8.33 -19.57
C SER A 41 -6.77 9.33 -20.67
N GLY A 42 -6.51 10.59 -20.29
CA GLY A 42 -6.27 11.71 -21.20
C GLY A 42 -7.53 12.47 -21.63
N LEU A 43 -8.72 11.96 -21.31
CA LEU A 43 -10.00 12.68 -21.49
C LEU A 43 -10.66 12.99 -20.14
N THR A 44 -10.64 12.01 -19.23
CA THR A 44 -11.23 12.09 -17.88
C THR A 44 -10.20 12.46 -16.81
N ASP A 45 -8.92 12.40 -17.16
CA ASP A 45 -7.80 12.85 -16.35
C ASP A 45 -6.73 13.48 -17.27
N ASP A 46 -5.76 14.17 -16.66
CA ASP A 46 -4.61 14.71 -17.39
C ASP A 46 -3.32 14.00 -16.95
N PRO A 47 -2.91 12.89 -17.59
CA PRO A 47 -1.71 12.15 -17.23
C PRO A 47 -0.40 12.89 -17.58
N SER A 48 -0.46 14.03 -18.29
CA SER A 48 0.73 14.80 -18.69
C SER A 48 1.32 15.60 -17.54
N VAL A 49 0.48 16.00 -16.58
CA VAL A 49 0.91 16.76 -15.41
C VAL A 49 1.71 15.85 -14.45
N PRO A 50 2.84 16.32 -13.87
CA PRO A 50 3.56 15.56 -12.86
C PRO A 50 2.70 15.27 -11.63
N ARG A 51 2.75 14.05 -11.11
CA ARG A 51 1.98 13.55 -9.98
C ARG A 51 2.91 13.10 -8.85
N VAL A 52 2.57 13.47 -7.62
CA VAL A 52 3.35 13.17 -6.42
C VAL A 52 2.47 12.38 -5.44
N ALA A 53 3.04 11.40 -4.76
CA ALA A 53 2.37 10.71 -3.67
C ALA A 53 2.20 11.65 -2.47
N TYR A 54 1.10 11.48 -1.73
CA TYR A 54 0.82 12.24 -0.52
C TYR A 54 0.25 11.34 0.59
N PRO A 55 0.70 11.43 1.86
CA PRO A 55 1.78 12.28 2.36
C PRO A 55 3.08 12.08 1.59
N THR A 56 3.84 13.17 1.44
CA THR A 56 5.10 13.12 0.70
C THR A 56 6.04 12.16 1.43
N PRO A 57 6.63 11.18 0.74
CA PRO A 57 7.67 10.34 1.32
C PRO A 57 8.80 11.21 1.89
N PRO A 58 9.57 10.71 2.89
CA PRO A 58 10.61 11.52 3.52
C PRO A 58 11.69 12.00 2.54
N ILE A 59 11.89 11.31 1.41
CA ILE A 59 12.68 11.80 0.29
C ILE A 59 11.74 12.20 -0.85
N ASP A 60 11.71 13.49 -1.19
CA ASP A 60 10.99 14.00 -2.35
C ASP A 60 11.82 13.81 -3.63
N ARG A 61 11.40 12.88 -4.49
CA ARG A 61 12.01 12.63 -5.81
C ARG A 61 11.28 13.34 -6.96
N GLY A 62 10.34 14.23 -6.65
CA GLY A 62 9.55 14.99 -7.61
C GLY A 62 8.42 14.19 -8.25
N GLY A 63 7.65 14.85 -9.12
CA GLY A 63 6.46 14.26 -9.72
C GLY A 63 6.74 13.33 -10.91
N SER A 64 6.01 12.22 -10.98
CA SER A 64 6.02 11.30 -12.11
C SER A 64 4.88 11.61 -13.09
N ARG A 65 5.09 11.42 -14.40
CA ARG A 65 4.06 11.59 -15.43
C ARG A 65 3.48 10.25 -15.87
N GLY A 66 2.33 10.27 -16.52
CA GLY A 66 1.70 9.06 -17.07
C GLY A 66 0.99 8.20 -16.02
N ARG A 67 0.78 8.72 -14.81
CA ARG A 67 0.13 8.01 -13.70
C ARG A 67 -1.24 8.59 -13.42
N SER A 68 -2.17 7.71 -13.04
CA SER A 68 -3.48 8.11 -12.54
C SER A 68 -3.38 8.25 -11.02
N LEU A 69 -4.10 9.20 -10.44
CA LEU A 69 -4.12 9.35 -8.99
C LEU A 69 -5.21 8.48 -8.36
N ILE A 70 -4.83 7.77 -7.30
CA ILE A 70 -5.73 7.22 -6.32
C ILE A 70 -5.79 8.21 -5.16
N GLU A 71 -6.94 8.83 -4.95
CA GLU A 71 -7.12 9.93 -4.00
C GLU A 71 -8.28 9.63 -3.08
N GLY A 72 -8.14 9.96 -1.81
CA GLY A 72 -9.19 9.70 -0.84
C GLY A 72 -8.88 10.22 0.55
N HIS A 73 -9.78 9.85 1.45
CA HIS A 73 -9.77 10.27 2.84
C HIS A 73 -10.23 9.12 3.74
N LEU A 74 -9.46 8.83 4.79
CA LEU A 74 -9.85 7.94 5.87
C LEU A 74 -10.55 8.75 6.97
N ARG A 75 -11.72 8.32 7.41
CA ARG A 75 -12.47 8.93 8.52
C ARG A 75 -12.38 8.04 9.74
N GLU A 76 -12.27 8.65 10.93
CA GLU A 76 -12.31 7.94 12.21
C GLU A 76 -11.21 6.87 12.34
N VAL A 77 -10.09 7.08 11.63
CA VAL A 77 -8.85 6.31 11.76
C VAL A 77 -7.83 7.27 12.33
N SER A 78 -7.47 7.13 13.61
CA SER A 78 -6.43 7.94 14.24
C SER A 78 -5.13 7.79 13.45
N ALA A 79 -4.72 8.88 12.83
CA ALA A 79 -3.80 8.97 11.71
C ALA A 79 -2.31 8.68 11.98
N VAL A 80 -1.96 7.87 13.00
CA VAL A 80 -0.54 7.75 13.38
C VAL A 80 -0.07 6.33 13.68
N ASP A 81 -0.95 5.41 14.10
CA ASP A 81 -0.41 4.20 14.74
C ASP A 81 -0.37 2.94 13.86
N ARG A 82 -1.14 2.86 12.75
CA ARG A 82 -1.13 1.68 11.85
C ARG A 82 -1.45 1.99 10.39
N ALA A 83 -0.59 1.53 9.50
CA ALA A 83 -0.84 1.53 8.05
C ALA A 83 -2.14 0.77 7.74
N GLN A 84 -3.05 1.41 7.01
CA GLN A 84 -4.18 0.71 6.40
C GLN A 84 -3.70 0.03 5.11
N ARG A 85 -4.62 -0.65 4.40
CA ARG A 85 -4.28 -1.31 3.13
C ARG A 85 -5.01 -0.65 1.97
N LEU A 86 -4.24 -0.23 0.98
CA LEU A 86 -4.73 0.13 -0.34
C LEU A 86 -4.65 -1.13 -1.23
N VAL A 87 -5.78 -1.63 -1.70
CA VAL A 87 -5.84 -2.82 -2.55
C VAL A 87 -6.14 -2.38 -3.98
N VAL A 88 -5.17 -2.53 -4.88
CA VAL A 88 -5.33 -2.19 -6.30
C VAL A 88 -5.35 -3.46 -7.12
N ASN A 89 -6.45 -3.72 -7.82
CA ASN A 89 -6.63 -4.94 -8.62
C ASN A 89 -6.40 -6.25 -7.83
N GLY A 90 -6.67 -6.22 -6.52
CA GLY A 90 -6.41 -7.34 -5.61
C GLY A 90 -4.99 -7.38 -5.03
N ASN A 91 -4.09 -6.47 -5.43
CA ASN A 91 -2.76 -6.31 -4.81
C ASN A 91 -2.83 -5.39 -3.58
N PRO A 92 -2.60 -5.90 -2.36
CA PRO A 92 -2.50 -5.06 -1.19
C PRO A 92 -1.18 -4.28 -1.19
N LEU A 93 -1.28 -3.00 -0.83
CA LEU A 93 -0.20 -2.05 -0.68
C LEU A 93 -0.36 -1.34 0.68
N PRO A 94 0.74 -1.00 1.37
CA PRO A 94 0.67 -0.11 2.53
C PRO A 94 0.00 1.22 2.16
N LEU A 95 -0.88 1.71 3.04
CA LEU A 95 -1.53 3.01 2.90
C LEU A 95 -1.25 3.88 4.12
N TYR A 96 -0.57 4.99 3.86
CA TYR A 96 -0.30 6.04 4.84
C TYR A 96 -1.08 7.30 4.49
N THR A 97 -1.54 8.00 5.52
CA THR A 97 -2.32 9.24 5.43
C THR A 97 -1.66 10.35 6.23
N ASP A 98 -2.07 11.60 5.99
CA ASP A 98 -1.73 12.70 6.89
C ASP A 98 -2.58 12.66 8.16
N ALA A 99 -2.35 13.62 9.06
CA ALA A 99 -3.06 13.75 10.34
C ALA A 99 -4.60 13.86 10.17
N GLU A 100 -5.04 14.41 9.04
CA GLU A 100 -6.44 14.54 8.68
C GLU A 100 -7.02 13.28 8.03
N GLY A 101 -6.18 12.33 7.58
CA GLY A 101 -6.60 11.09 6.95
C GLY A 101 -6.56 11.12 5.41
N ARG A 102 -6.02 12.17 4.79
CA ARG A 102 -5.90 12.33 3.34
C ARG A 102 -4.76 11.50 2.77
N PHE A 103 -4.98 10.95 1.58
CA PHE A 103 -3.94 10.29 0.80
C PHE A 103 -4.05 10.54 -0.71
N VAL A 104 -2.91 10.48 -1.38
CA VAL A 104 -2.75 10.46 -2.83
C VAL A 104 -1.71 9.41 -3.18
N ARG A 105 -2.03 8.48 -4.08
CA ARG A 105 -1.10 7.46 -4.59
C ARG A 105 -1.16 7.42 -6.11
N PRO A 106 -0.11 7.82 -6.83
CA PRO A 106 -0.06 7.59 -8.26
C PRO A 106 0.01 6.09 -8.54
N TYR A 107 -0.66 5.65 -9.60
CA TYR A 107 -0.68 4.26 -10.02
C TYR A 107 -0.76 4.17 -11.54
N ASN A 108 -0.12 3.14 -12.11
CA ASN A 108 -0.22 2.87 -13.54
C ASN A 108 -1.26 1.78 -13.80
N PHE A 109 -2.51 2.21 -14.01
CA PHE A 109 -3.58 1.32 -14.46
C PHE A 109 -3.43 1.00 -15.95
N GLY A 110 -3.52 -0.29 -16.27
CA GLY A 110 -3.66 -0.77 -17.65
C GLY A 110 -5.10 -0.62 -18.15
N ALA A 111 -5.26 -0.71 -19.47
CA ALA A 111 -6.56 -0.81 -20.13
C ALA A 111 -7.36 -2.01 -19.61
N GLY A 112 -8.68 -1.88 -19.62
CA GLY A 112 -9.61 -2.92 -19.15
C GLY A 112 -10.17 -2.66 -17.75
N SER A 113 -10.70 -3.70 -17.12
CA SER A 113 -11.34 -3.61 -15.80
C SER A 113 -10.29 -3.43 -14.71
N ASN A 114 -10.44 -2.40 -13.89
CA ASN A 114 -9.59 -2.12 -12.74
C ASN A 114 -10.44 -1.89 -11.49
N SER A 115 -9.86 -2.16 -10.32
CA SER A 115 -10.50 -1.87 -9.04
C SER A 115 -9.54 -1.27 -8.04
N VAL A 116 -10.07 -0.41 -7.18
CA VAL A 116 -9.35 0.15 -6.04
C VAL A 116 -10.21 -0.05 -4.82
N ALA A 117 -9.62 -0.54 -3.74
CA ALA A 117 -10.26 -0.63 -2.46
C ALA A 117 -9.35 -0.12 -1.35
N VAL A 118 -9.98 0.41 -0.32
CA VAL A 118 -9.33 0.68 0.95
C VAL A 118 -9.89 -0.32 1.95
N SER A 119 -9.00 -1.00 2.66
CA SER A 119 -9.36 -1.95 3.71
C SER A 119 -8.63 -1.64 5.00
N SER A 120 -9.21 -2.06 6.11
CA SER A 120 -8.54 -1.98 7.40
C SER A 120 -7.29 -2.86 7.42
N ASP A 121 -6.42 -2.65 8.41
CA ASP A 121 -5.29 -3.54 8.73
C ASP A 121 -5.74 -5.02 8.90
N GLN A 122 -6.93 -5.23 9.47
CA GLN A 122 -7.60 -6.54 9.61
C GLN A 122 -8.30 -7.06 8.33
N GLY A 123 -8.17 -6.38 7.19
CA GLY A 123 -8.74 -6.79 5.91
C GLY A 123 -10.24 -6.50 5.73
N ARG A 124 -10.89 -5.77 6.65
CA ARG A 124 -12.28 -5.31 6.46
C ARG A 124 -12.31 -4.27 5.33
N SER A 125 -13.07 -4.52 4.26
CA SER A 125 -13.23 -3.53 3.18
C SER A 125 -13.99 -2.31 3.71
N LEU A 126 -13.36 -1.13 3.62
CA LEU A 126 -13.94 0.16 4.02
C LEU A 126 -14.61 0.84 2.83
N LYS A 127 -13.95 0.80 1.67
CA LYS A 127 -14.47 1.30 0.40
C LYS A 127 -13.92 0.48 -0.75
N ARG A 128 -14.73 0.29 -1.79
CA ARG A 128 -14.31 -0.28 -3.07
C ARG A 128 -14.94 0.48 -4.20
N ILE A 129 -14.17 0.66 -5.26
CA ILE A 129 -14.62 1.18 -6.55
C ILE A 129 -14.11 0.25 -7.65
N GLN A 130 -14.84 0.23 -8.76
CA GLN A 130 -14.45 -0.48 -9.97
C GLN A 130 -14.72 0.41 -11.16
N PHE A 131 -13.78 0.42 -12.10
CA PHE A 131 -13.88 1.19 -13.32
C PHE A 131 -13.27 0.43 -14.49
N TYR A 132 -13.61 0.83 -15.71
CA TYR A 132 -13.05 0.29 -16.94
C TYR A 132 -12.23 1.39 -17.63
N GLU A 133 -10.94 1.14 -17.82
CA GLU A 133 -10.04 2.01 -18.58
C GLU A 133 -10.15 1.66 -20.08
N ALA A 134 -10.83 2.52 -20.83
CA ALA A 134 -11.08 2.34 -22.26
C ALA A 134 -9.93 2.82 -23.15
N ASN A 135 -8.95 3.56 -22.61
CA ASN A 135 -7.79 3.95 -23.38
C ASN A 135 -6.83 2.75 -23.56
N THR A 136 -6.86 2.14 -24.75
CA THR A 136 -5.99 1.00 -25.12
C THR A 136 -4.50 1.35 -25.20
N GLY A 137 -4.15 2.64 -25.21
CA GLY A 137 -2.76 3.10 -25.05
C GLY A 137 -2.23 2.93 -23.63
N ARG A 138 -3.09 2.66 -22.65
CA ARG A 138 -2.69 2.26 -21.29
C ARG A 138 -2.29 0.79 -21.30
N ILE A 139 -1.03 0.51 -21.57
CA ILE A 139 -0.54 -0.87 -21.71
C ILE A 139 -0.62 -1.60 -20.37
N PRO A 140 -1.37 -2.71 -20.25
CA PRO A 140 -1.42 -3.50 -19.03
C PRO A 140 -0.07 -4.16 -18.72
N PRO A 141 0.34 -4.22 -17.44
CA PRO A 141 1.55 -4.93 -17.05
C PRO A 141 1.36 -6.44 -17.18
N ARG A 142 2.36 -7.12 -17.73
CA ARG A 142 2.41 -8.60 -17.78
C ARG A 142 3.19 -9.19 -16.62
N ILE A 143 4.14 -8.44 -16.06
CA ILE A 143 4.73 -8.68 -14.74
C ILE A 143 4.53 -7.40 -13.93
N ARG A 144 3.98 -7.53 -12.72
CA ARG A 144 3.99 -6.50 -11.69
C ARG A 144 4.53 -7.10 -10.40
N LEU A 145 5.44 -6.40 -9.75
CA LEU A 145 5.80 -6.67 -8.36
C LEU A 145 5.44 -5.44 -7.53
N ALA A 146 4.93 -5.67 -6.33
CA ALA A 146 4.76 -4.64 -5.32
C ALA A 146 5.35 -5.13 -4.01
N LEU A 147 6.28 -4.35 -3.47
CA LEU A 147 6.93 -4.55 -2.18
C LEU A 147 6.36 -3.54 -1.20
N GLY A 148 5.85 -4.02 -0.07
CA GLY A 148 5.49 -3.20 1.08
C GLY A 148 6.03 -3.82 2.37
N TRP A 149 6.08 -3.06 3.46
CA TRP A 149 6.55 -3.57 4.74
C TRP A 149 5.84 -2.91 5.92
N ASN A 150 6.02 -3.48 7.10
CA ASN A 150 5.28 -3.14 8.32
C ASN A 150 5.93 -2.05 9.19
N ASP A 151 7.10 -1.55 8.81
CA ASP A 151 7.83 -0.53 9.58
C ASP A 151 8.05 0.72 8.72
N PRO A 152 7.33 1.83 8.97
CA PRO A 152 7.45 3.01 8.13
C PRO A 152 8.79 3.75 8.27
N LYS A 153 9.61 3.39 9.25
CA LYS A 153 10.97 3.92 9.40
C LYS A 153 12.01 3.07 8.69
N ALA A 154 11.70 1.83 8.32
CA ALA A 154 12.62 1.02 7.52
C ALA A 154 12.61 1.46 6.05
N GLU A 155 13.76 1.33 5.39
CA GLU A 155 13.91 1.48 3.95
C GLU A 155 14.23 0.13 3.32
N LEU A 156 13.35 -0.34 2.44
CA LEU A 156 13.55 -1.58 1.71
C LEU A 156 13.59 -1.31 0.20
N ASP A 157 14.66 -1.74 -0.46
CA ASP A 157 14.80 -1.63 -1.91
C ASP A 157 14.41 -2.94 -2.62
N LEU A 158 13.71 -2.83 -3.73
CA LEU A 158 13.40 -3.90 -4.67
C LEU A 158 14.49 -4.00 -5.74
N HIS A 159 15.02 -5.21 -5.89
CA HIS A 159 16.10 -5.51 -6.83
C HIS A 159 15.65 -6.62 -7.79
N ILE A 160 15.49 -6.28 -9.07
CA ILE A 160 15.03 -7.23 -10.10
C ILE A 160 16.13 -7.47 -11.13
N VAL A 161 16.53 -8.72 -11.32
CA VAL A 161 17.42 -9.13 -12.42
C VAL A 161 16.60 -9.82 -13.51
N THR A 162 16.68 -9.31 -14.73
CA THR A 162 15.96 -9.84 -15.89
C THR A 162 16.80 -10.89 -16.66
N PRO A 163 16.18 -11.73 -17.52
CA PRO A 163 16.88 -12.83 -18.20
C PRO A 163 18.08 -12.42 -19.07
N ASP A 164 18.06 -11.19 -19.58
CA ASP A 164 19.14 -10.57 -20.35
C ASP A 164 20.24 -9.95 -19.47
N GLY A 165 20.19 -10.16 -18.16
CA GLY A 165 21.21 -9.73 -17.19
C GLY A 165 21.09 -8.27 -16.76
N GLN A 166 20.03 -7.55 -17.14
CA GLN A 166 19.81 -6.20 -16.62
C GLN A 166 19.31 -6.25 -15.18
N HIS A 167 19.65 -5.22 -14.41
CA HIS A 167 19.32 -5.12 -12.99
C HIS A 167 18.60 -3.78 -12.73
N ALA A 168 17.33 -3.87 -12.35
CA ALA A 168 16.52 -2.74 -11.90
C ALA A 168 16.61 -2.64 -10.37
N PHE A 169 17.03 -1.48 -9.88
CA PHE A 169 17.09 -1.11 -8.46
C PHE A 169 17.08 0.42 -8.36
N TRP A 170 17.13 0.97 -7.15
CA TRP A 170 16.93 2.41 -6.93
C TRP A 170 17.78 3.33 -7.82
N ALA A 171 19.07 3.01 -8.05
CA ALA A 171 19.97 3.86 -8.84
C ALA A 171 19.83 3.64 -10.35
N ARG A 172 19.24 2.52 -10.76
CA ARG A 172 18.96 2.19 -12.16
C ARG A 172 17.55 1.64 -12.29
N PRO A 173 16.51 2.47 -12.06
CA PRO A 173 15.14 2.00 -11.98
C PRO A 173 14.57 1.62 -13.34
N ARG A 174 15.15 2.08 -14.46
CA ARG A 174 14.64 1.83 -15.82
C ARG A 174 15.57 0.90 -16.58
N LEU A 175 14.98 -0.14 -17.18
CA LEU A 175 15.68 -1.08 -18.04
C LEU A 175 15.45 -0.73 -19.52
N SER A 176 16.38 -1.13 -20.38
CA SER A 176 16.24 -0.92 -21.83
C SER A 176 15.20 -1.86 -22.49
N ASN A 177 14.84 -2.95 -21.80
CA ASN A 177 13.84 -3.93 -22.25
C ASN A 177 12.40 -3.56 -21.86
N GLY A 178 12.17 -2.33 -21.38
CA GLY A 178 10.85 -1.81 -21.04
C GLY A 178 10.32 -2.23 -19.66
N GLY A 179 11.11 -2.94 -18.86
CA GLY A 179 10.87 -3.12 -17.43
C GLY A 179 11.39 -1.95 -16.59
N GLY A 180 10.82 -1.73 -15.41
CA GLY A 180 11.40 -0.78 -14.47
C GLY A 180 10.62 -0.61 -13.16
N LEU A 181 11.29 0.02 -12.20
CA LEU A 181 10.71 0.48 -10.95
C LEU A 181 9.87 1.74 -11.16
N ASP A 182 8.80 1.83 -10.41
CA ASP A 182 7.91 2.99 -10.34
C ASP A 182 8.59 4.09 -9.52
N PRO A 183 8.90 5.27 -10.10
CA PRO A 183 9.76 6.29 -9.48
C PRO A 183 9.28 6.87 -8.15
N ASP A 184 7.97 6.77 -7.89
CA ASP A 184 7.27 7.32 -6.73
C ASP A 184 7.19 6.36 -5.54
N GLY A 185 7.72 5.14 -5.69
CA GLY A 185 7.77 4.12 -4.65
C GLY A 185 9.16 3.78 -4.13
N VAL A 186 10.21 4.48 -4.58
CA VAL A 186 11.62 4.03 -4.45
C VAL A 186 12.37 4.66 -3.25
N ASP A 187 11.63 5.17 -2.27
CA ASP A 187 12.12 5.72 -0.99
C ASP A 187 10.90 6.02 -0.12
N GLY A 188 10.94 5.72 1.16
CA GLY A 188 9.78 5.89 2.04
C GLY A 188 9.18 4.58 2.45
N PRO A 189 8.13 4.59 3.27
CA PRO A 189 7.52 3.39 3.84
C PRO A 189 6.76 2.49 2.81
N GLY A 190 7.05 2.68 1.52
CA GLY A 190 6.52 1.92 0.41
C GLY A 190 5.18 2.41 -0.15
N PRO A 191 4.67 1.72 -1.19
CA PRO A 191 5.26 0.53 -1.79
C PRO A 191 6.32 0.82 -2.87
N GLU A 192 7.38 0.00 -2.96
CA GLU A 192 8.17 -0.08 -4.18
C GLU A 192 7.45 -0.96 -5.20
N MET A 193 7.37 -0.54 -6.47
CA MET A 193 6.74 -1.36 -7.51
C MET A 193 7.63 -1.53 -8.72
N PHE A 194 7.64 -2.72 -9.31
CA PHE A 194 8.23 -2.99 -10.63
C PHE A 194 7.13 -3.34 -11.62
N THR A 195 7.23 -2.84 -12.84
CA THR A 195 6.32 -3.21 -13.94
C THR A 195 7.07 -3.56 -15.21
N MET A 196 6.55 -4.54 -15.96
CA MET A 196 7.04 -4.90 -17.28
C MET A 196 5.87 -5.34 -18.17
N ALA A 197 5.68 -4.64 -19.29
CA ALA A 197 4.60 -4.93 -20.24
C ALA A 197 4.98 -6.03 -21.25
N ALA A 198 6.26 -6.16 -21.58
CA ALA A 198 6.78 -7.12 -22.57
C ALA A 198 7.89 -7.98 -21.96
N PRO A 199 7.56 -8.88 -21.01
CA PRO A 199 8.54 -9.74 -20.36
C PRO A 199 9.28 -10.64 -21.34
N LEU A 200 10.59 -10.72 -21.15
CA LEU A 200 11.49 -11.66 -21.82
C LEU A 200 11.26 -13.08 -21.30
N HIS A 201 11.44 -14.06 -22.17
CA HIS A 201 11.48 -15.46 -21.76
C HIS A 201 12.80 -15.77 -21.03
N GLY A 202 12.70 -16.51 -19.94
CA GLY A 202 13.85 -16.94 -19.14
C GLY A 202 13.72 -16.58 -17.67
N THR A 203 14.85 -16.64 -16.96
CA THR A 203 14.89 -16.55 -15.51
C THR A 203 14.95 -15.12 -15.01
N TYR A 204 14.03 -14.78 -14.11
CA TYR A 204 14.02 -13.56 -13.32
C TYR A 204 14.42 -13.87 -11.88
N LEU A 205 15.13 -12.94 -11.27
CA LEU A 205 15.52 -12.99 -9.87
C LEU A 205 14.95 -11.76 -9.16
N VAL A 206 14.24 -11.99 -8.06
CA VAL A 206 13.63 -10.95 -7.22
C VAL A 206 14.34 -10.96 -5.88
N TYR A 207 15.01 -9.86 -5.58
CA TYR A 207 15.66 -9.62 -4.31
C TYR A 207 15.03 -8.45 -3.59
N VAL A 208 15.11 -8.47 -2.26
CA VAL A 208 14.78 -7.33 -1.41
C VAL A 208 16.00 -7.01 -0.58
N ASN A 209 16.38 -5.74 -0.56
CA ASN A 209 17.47 -5.23 0.27
C ASN A 209 16.90 -4.45 1.44
N TYR A 210 17.34 -4.74 2.66
CA TYR A 210 17.09 -3.85 3.79
C TYR A 210 18.18 -2.79 3.81
N TRP A 211 17.91 -1.62 3.24
CA TRP A 211 18.95 -0.63 2.98
C TRP A 211 19.33 0.17 4.22
N GLY A 212 18.36 0.56 5.06
CA GLY A 212 18.62 1.39 6.23
C GLY A 212 17.34 1.87 6.90
N ASN A 213 17.45 2.89 7.77
CA ASN A 213 16.34 3.44 8.54
C ASN A 213 16.24 4.95 8.43
N TYR A 214 15.03 5.45 8.52
CA TYR A 214 14.70 6.86 8.61
C TYR A 214 14.75 7.35 10.05
N ASN A 215 15.47 8.45 10.27
CA ASN A 215 15.44 9.22 11.51
C ASN A 215 15.09 10.68 11.19
N ALA A 216 14.14 11.28 11.92
CA ALA A 216 13.70 12.66 11.67
C ALA A 216 14.83 13.72 11.79
N SER A 217 15.86 13.46 12.57
CA SER A 217 17.00 14.37 12.78
C SER A 217 18.15 14.17 11.77
N GLN A 218 18.30 12.99 11.19
CA GLN A 218 19.44 12.63 10.33
C GLN A 218 19.04 12.18 8.92
N GLY A 219 17.74 12.07 8.65
CA GLY A 219 17.23 11.41 7.44
C GLY A 219 17.50 9.91 7.45
N TYR A 220 17.55 9.34 6.25
CA TYR A 220 17.88 7.93 6.04
C TYR A 220 19.35 7.63 6.35
N ASN A 221 19.58 6.59 7.15
CA ASN A 221 20.88 6.24 7.70
C ASN A 221 21.00 4.72 7.95
N PHE A 222 22.22 4.27 8.23
CA PHE A 222 22.53 2.85 8.50
C PHE A 222 22.63 2.53 10.00
N GLN A 223 22.03 3.34 10.87
CA GLN A 223 22.07 3.09 12.31
C GLN A 223 21.02 2.05 12.69
N GLU A 224 21.49 0.98 13.32
CA GLU A 224 20.64 -0.03 13.93
C GLU A 224 19.92 0.54 15.17
N GLY A 225 18.69 0.10 15.40
CA GLY A 225 17.90 0.44 16.59
C GLY A 225 16.92 1.61 16.41
N ASN A 226 16.86 2.22 15.22
CA ASN A 226 15.82 3.19 14.84
C ASN A 226 14.61 2.49 14.17
N HIS A 227 14.17 1.35 14.70
CA HIS A 227 13.07 0.56 14.13
C HIS A 227 11.86 0.66 15.05
N GLU A 228 10.65 0.66 14.50
CA GLU A 228 9.43 0.48 15.29
C GLU A 228 9.16 -1.00 15.56
N GLN A 229 9.67 -1.87 14.69
CA GLN A 229 9.50 -3.31 14.76
C GLN A 229 10.81 -4.01 15.11
N ASP A 230 10.74 -5.01 16.00
CA ASP A 230 11.89 -5.87 16.34
C ASP A 230 12.40 -6.64 15.10
N VAL A 231 11.48 -7.00 14.19
CA VAL A 231 11.77 -7.62 12.91
C VAL A 231 10.89 -6.98 11.83
N ILE A 232 11.54 -6.36 10.85
CA ILE A 232 10.85 -5.79 9.70
C ILE A 232 10.38 -6.94 8.82
N THR A 233 9.14 -6.88 8.39
CA THR A 233 8.52 -7.90 7.56
C THR A 233 8.13 -7.29 6.23
N ALA A 234 8.78 -7.75 5.17
CA ALA A 234 8.46 -7.41 3.79
C ALA A 234 7.35 -8.31 3.26
N GLU A 235 6.39 -7.72 2.55
CA GLU A 235 5.35 -8.41 1.78
C GLU A 235 5.54 -8.09 0.30
N ILE A 236 5.78 -9.12 -0.53
CA ILE A 236 6.01 -8.99 -1.96
C ILE A 236 4.86 -9.66 -2.70
N ASN A 237 4.15 -8.89 -3.53
CA ASN A 237 3.08 -9.37 -4.39
C ASN A 237 3.56 -9.42 -5.84
N LEU A 238 3.79 -10.63 -6.35
CA LEU A 238 4.13 -10.91 -7.75
C LEU A 238 2.86 -11.25 -8.53
N VAL A 239 2.55 -10.45 -9.54
CA VAL A 239 1.40 -10.64 -10.42
C VAL A 239 1.83 -10.79 -11.86
N PHE A 240 1.30 -11.82 -12.49
CA PHE A 240 1.40 -12.07 -13.91
C PHE A 240 0.09 -11.72 -14.60
N ASN A 241 0.15 -11.04 -15.74
CA ASN A 241 -1.00 -10.69 -16.60
C ASN A 241 -2.19 -10.11 -15.82
N GLU A 242 -1.93 -9.04 -15.05
CA GLU A 242 -2.91 -8.36 -14.19
C GLU A 242 -4.22 -8.05 -14.93
N ASN A 243 -5.36 -8.32 -14.27
CA ASN A 243 -6.73 -8.13 -14.76
C ASN A 243 -7.09 -8.92 -16.03
N THR A 244 -6.39 -10.02 -16.31
CA THR A 244 -6.72 -10.92 -17.41
C THR A 244 -7.18 -12.28 -16.89
N VAL A 245 -7.78 -13.09 -17.77
CA VAL A 245 -8.14 -14.49 -17.46
C VAL A 245 -6.92 -15.37 -17.14
N ASN A 246 -5.72 -14.91 -17.53
CA ASN A 246 -4.46 -15.59 -17.27
C ASN A 246 -3.72 -14.98 -16.07
N GLU A 247 -4.42 -14.21 -15.22
CA GLU A 247 -3.83 -13.63 -14.03
C GLU A 247 -3.33 -14.74 -13.08
N LYS A 248 -2.09 -14.60 -12.61
CA LYS A 248 -1.57 -15.41 -11.51
C LYS A 248 -0.92 -14.49 -10.49
N ARG A 249 -1.19 -14.72 -9.21
CA ARG A 249 -0.62 -13.95 -8.10
C ARG A 249 0.10 -14.87 -7.13
N GLU A 250 1.28 -14.44 -6.68
CA GLU A 250 2.06 -15.08 -5.62
C GLU A 250 2.44 -14.00 -4.61
N THR A 251 2.16 -14.26 -3.33
CA THR A 251 2.52 -13.35 -2.23
C THR A 251 3.58 -14.01 -1.36
N PHE A 252 4.64 -13.28 -1.06
CA PHE A 252 5.76 -13.73 -0.23
C PHE A 252 5.86 -12.81 0.99
N VAL A 253 6.07 -13.41 2.16
CA VAL A 253 6.33 -12.67 3.40
C VAL A 253 7.74 -13.03 3.85
N VAL A 254 8.60 -12.03 3.95
CA VAL A 254 10.03 -12.20 4.17
C VAL A 254 10.47 -11.35 5.37
N PRO A 255 11.00 -11.97 6.44
CA PRO A 255 11.58 -11.22 7.54
C PRO A 255 12.95 -10.65 7.14
N MET A 256 13.13 -9.35 7.33
CA MET A 256 14.38 -8.62 7.11
C MET A 256 15.04 -8.40 8.47
N ARG A 257 16.27 -8.90 8.64
CA ARG A 257 16.91 -8.99 9.96
C ARG A 257 17.93 -7.88 10.19
N THR A 258 18.77 -7.62 9.19
CA THR A 258 19.92 -6.74 9.34
C THR A 258 19.96 -5.72 8.21
N ILE A 259 20.37 -4.50 8.54
CA ILE A 259 20.68 -3.48 7.54
C ILE A 259 21.80 -4.02 6.64
N GLY A 260 21.64 -3.85 5.33
CA GLY A 260 22.52 -4.38 4.28
C GLY A 260 22.13 -5.76 3.77
N ASP A 261 21.20 -6.49 4.41
CA ASP A 261 20.78 -7.81 3.96
C ASP A 261 20.18 -7.73 2.55
N LEU A 262 20.71 -8.51 1.60
CA LEU A 262 20.12 -8.72 0.28
C LEU A 262 19.57 -10.13 0.19
N VAL A 263 18.26 -10.26 0.26
CA VAL A 263 17.57 -11.55 0.34
C VAL A 263 16.98 -11.90 -1.03
N LEU A 264 17.33 -13.07 -1.57
CA LEU A 264 16.64 -13.64 -2.73
C LEU A 264 15.25 -14.11 -2.30
N VAL A 265 14.21 -13.40 -2.73
CA VAL A 265 12.82 -13.73 -2.40
C VAL A 265 12.27 -14.78 -3.35
N LYS A 266 12.54 -14.63 -4.65
CA LYS A 266 11.97 -15.50 -5.68
C LYS A 266 12.87 -15.61 -6.90
N THR A 267 12.97 -16.82 -7.42
CA THR A 267 13.38 -17.12 -8.79
C THR A 267 12.16 -17.63 -9.56
N PHE A 268 11.90 -17.10 -10.75
CA PHE A 268 10.83 -17.60 -11.62
C PHE A 268 11.22 -17.52 -13.10
N ASN A 269 10.57 -18.33 -13.92
CA ASN A 269 10.66 -18.25 -15.38
C ASN A 269 9.35 -17.69 -15.94
N TYR A 270 9.45 -16.84 -16.96
CA TYR A 270 8.31 -16.31 -17.70
C TYR A 270 8.16 -16.94 -19.10
#